data_AF-A0A4Q2E8D5-F1
#
_entry.id   AF-A0A4Q2E8D5-F1
#
_cell.length_a   1.000
_cell.length_b   1.000
_cell.length_c   1.000
_cell.angle_alpha   90.00
_cell.angle_beta   90.00
_cell.angle_gamma   90.00
#
_symmetry.space_group_name_H-M   'P 1'
#
loop_
_entity.id
_entity.type
_entity.pdbx_description
1 polymer ?
#
loop_
_entity_poly.entity_id
_entity_poly.type
_entity_poly.pdbx_seq_one_letter_code
_entity_poly.pdbx_strand_id
1 'polypeptide(L)'
;MKKFGPMLAEIFNLVHYLPDGTTKSYPIKVCKHPDPDGTRYATYENGVSLVLTKTRFERIRTSQGKNIRPCHMSHKLIESLNLA
;
A
#
# COMPACT_ATOMS: atom_id res chain seq x y z
N MET A 1 3.22 0.40 22.99
CA MET A 1 3.15 -0.84 22.20
C MET A 1 3.49 -0.53 20.75
N LYS A 2 4.49 -1.20 20.17
CA LYS A 2 4.83 -1.04 18.74
C LYS A 2 3.65 -1.54 17.90
N LYS A 3 2.83 -0.61 17.39
CA LYS A 3 1.62 -0.91 16.58
C LYS A 3 1.95 -1.63 15.26
N PHE A 4 3.21 -1.60 14.85
CA PHE A 4 3.71 -2.18 13.62
C PHE A 4 4.61 -3.37 13.93
N GLY A 5 4.34 -4.51 13.28
CA GLY A 5 5.27 -5.64 13.27
C GLY A 5 6.56 -5.32 12.49
N PRO A 6 7.51 -6.26 12.39
CA PRO A 6 8.73 -6.04 11.62
C PRO A 6 8.40 -5.67 10.18
N MET A 7 9.14 -4.69 9.66
CA MET A 7 9.05 -4.22 8.28
C MET A 7 9.80 -5.18 7.36
N LEU A 8 9.24 -5.45 6.18
CA LEU A 8 9.93 -6.20 5.14
C LEU A 8 11.08 -5.35 4.58
N ALA A 9 12.20 -5.98 4.26
CA ALA A 9 13.36 -5.29 3.70
C ALA A 9 13.10 -4.73 2.29
N GLU A 10 12.15 -5.32 1.56
CA GLU A 10 11.78 -4.95 0.20
C GLU A 10 10.86 -3.70 0.17
N ILE A 11 11.12 -2.82 -0.80
CA ILE A 11 10.19 -1.73 -1.17
C ILE A 11 9.26 -2.27 -2.24
N PHE A 12 7.96 -2.13 -2.02
CA PHE A 12 6.93 -2.51 -2.97
C PHE A 12 6.36 -1.28 -3.66
N ASN A 13 5.66 -1.47 -4.77
CA ASN A 13 4.95 -0.41 -5.47
C ASN A 13 3.44 -0.66 -5.44
N LEU A 14 2.67 0.37 -5.10
CA LEU A 14 1.21 0.41 -5.26
C LEU A 14 0.84 1.35 -6.38
N VAL A 15 0.09 0.86 -7.36
CA VAL A 15 -0.42 1.68 -8.47
C VAL A 15 -1.83 2.12 -8.15
N HIS A 16 -2.10 3.42 -8.19
CA HIS A 16 -3.41 4.00 -7.92
C HIS A 16 -3.96 4.74 -9.14
N TYR A 17 -5.28 4.68 -9.32
CA TYR A 17 -5.99 5.68 -10.13
C TYR A 17 -6.07 7.00 -9.35
N LEU A 18 -5.69 8.09 -10.00
CA LEU A 18 -5.84 9.45 -9.51
C LEU A 18 -7.21 10.02 -9.92
N PRO A 19 -7.68 11.12 -9.29
CA PRO A 19 -8.95 11.76 -9.63
C PRO A 19 -9.07 12.20 -11.09
N ASP A 20 -7.95 12.52 -11.74
CA ASP A 20 -7.88 12.90 -13.16
C ASP A 20 -7.95 11.70 -14.12
N GLY A 21 -8.07 10.48 -13.61
CA GLY A 21 -8.13 9.24 -14.39
C GLY A 21 -6.77 8.66 -14.77
N THR A 22 -5.66 9.35 -14.47
CA THR A 22 -4.31 8.82 -14.68
C THR A 22 -3.95 7.78 -13.62
N THR A 23 -2.85 7.05 -13.85
CA THR A 23 -2.31 6.13 -12.84
C THR A 23 -0.94 6.59 -12.36
N LYS A 24 -0.70 6.42 -11.05
CA LYS A 24 0.60 6.72 -10.45
C LYS A 24 1.04 5.59 -9.53
N SER A 25 2.32 5.24 -9.64
CA SER A 25 2.97 4.25 -8.77
C SER A 25 3.56 4.95 -7.54
N TYR A 26 3.28 4.39 -6.38
CA TYR A 26 3.77 4.87 -5.10
C TYR A 26 4.65 3.81 -4.44
N PRO A 27 5.90 4.14 -4.07
CA PRO A 27 6.71 3.26 -3.26
C PRO A 27 6.09 3.15 -1.87
N ILE A 28 6.03 1.93 -1.36
CA ILE A 28 5.49 1.62 -0.05
C ILE A 28 6.42 0.66 0.69
N LYS A 29 6.46 0.86 2.00
CA LYS A 29 7.06 -0.11 2.91
C LYS A 29 5.96 -0.97 3.51
N VAL A 30 6.20 -2.27 3.61
CA VAL A 30 5.20 -3.22 4.10
C VAL A 30 5.63 -3.79 5.45
N CYS A 31 4.74 -3.80 6.43
CA CYS A 31 4.99 -4.46 7.71
C CYS A 31 3.80 -5.34 8.13
N LYS A 32 4.07 -6.26 9.06
CA LYS A 32 3.05 -7.17 9.57
C LYS A 32 1.98 -6.40 10.35
N HIS A 33 0.70 -6.63 10.01
CA HIS A 33 -0.45 -6.21 10.80
C HIS A 33 -0.56 -7.12 12.04
N PRO A 34 -0.98 -6.63 13.22
CA PRO A 34 -1.15 -7.47 14.41
C PRO A 34 -2.17 -8.60 14.21
N ASP A 35 -3.15 -8.40 13.33
CA ASP A 35 -4.20 -9.38 13.07
C ASP A 35 -3.64 -10.69 12.50
N PRO A 36 -4.20 -11.85 12.92
CA PRO A 36 -3.70 -13.16 12.49
C PRO A 36 -4.13 -13.53 11.06
N ASP A 37 -5.00 -12.75 10.42
CA ASP A 37 -5.59 -13.01 9.11
C ASP A 37 -4.63 -12.84 7.92
N GLY A 38 -3.39 -12.44 8.20
CA GLY A 38 -2.35 -12.24 7.19
C GLY A 38 -2.41 -10.88 6.51
N THR A 39 -3.22 -9.95 7.01
CA THR A 39 -3.15 -8.54 6.60
C THR A 39 -1.79 -7.93 6.88
N ARG A 40 -1.52 -6.83 6.17
CA ARG A 40 -0.28 -6.06 6.24
C ARG A 40 -0.61 -4.57 6.25
N TYR A 41 0.25 -3.77 6.85
CA TYR A 41 0.23 -2.33 6.62
C TYR A 41 1.16 -2.01 5.44
N ALA A 42 0.65 -1.22 4.49
CA ALA A 42 1.42 -0.54 3.47
C ALA A 42 1.56 0.92 3.86
N THR A 43 2.78 1.35 4.16
CA THR A 43 3.09 2.71 4.59
C THR A 43 3.73 3.45 3.43
N TYR A 44 3.10 4.55 3.02
CA TYR A 44 3.63 5.49 2.04
C TYR A 44 4.78 6.30 2.63
N GLU A 45 5.54 6.98 1.78
CA GLU A 45 6.70 7.78 2.18
C GLU A 45 6.37 8.84 3.25
N ASN A 46 5.19 9.46 3.16
CA ASN A 46 4.74 10.47 4.12
C ASN A 46 4.22 9.88 5.46
N GLY A 47 4.33 8.57 5.67
CA GLY A 47 3.92 7.90 6.90
C GLY A 47 2.45 7.46 6.97
N VAL A 48 1.62 7.84 5.99
CA VAL A 48 0.25 7.34 5.87
C VAL A 48 0.27 5.84 5.65
N SER A 49 -0.60 5.10 6.34
CA SER A 49 -0.67 3.65 6.23
C SER A 49 -2.04 3.18 5.76
N LEU A 50 -2.03 2.21 4.85
CA LEU A 50 -3.21 1.51 4.33
C LEU A 50 -3.13 0.04 4.73
N VAL A 51 -4.26 -0.56 5.10
CA VAL A 51 -4.34 -2.01 5.31
C VAL A 51 -4.44 -2.74 3.97
N LEU A 52 -3.52 -3.66 3.73
CA LEU A 52 -3.56 -4.60 2.62
C LEU A 52 -4.07 -5.95 3.11
N THR A 53 -5.04 -6.50 2.39
CA THR A 53 -5.47 -7.90 2.58
C THR A 53 -4.36 -8.85 2.16
N LYS A 54 -4.37 -10.07 2.73
CA LYS A 54 -3.41 -11.13 2.38
C LYS A 54 -3.31 -11.34 0.86
N THR A 55 -4.45 -11.53 0.19
CA THR A 55 -4.50 -11.74 -1.28
C THR A 55 -3.91 -10.57 -2.06
N ARG A 56 -4.14 -9.33 -1.62
CA ARG A 56 -3.63 -8.15 -2.30
C ARG A 56 -2.12 -8.02 -2.11
N PHE A 57 -1.63 -8.27 -0.89
CA PHE A 57 -0.20 -8.32 -0.61
C PHE A 57 0.51 -9.42 -1.44
N GLU A 58 -0.07 -10.64 -1.49
CA GLU A 58 0.47 -11.74 -2.29
C GLU A 58 0.57 -11.36 -3.77
N ARG A 59 -0.44 -10.69 -4.34
CA ARG A 59 -0.39 -10.19 -5.72
C ARG A 59 0.72 -9.17 -5.95
N ILE A 60 0.92 -8.22 -5.03
CA ILE A 60 1.98 -7.21 -5.14
C ILE A 60 3.36 -7.88 -5.05
N ARG A 61 3.49 -8.88 -4.17
CA ARG A 61 4.72 -9.65 -3.98
C ARG A 61 5.06 -10.49 -5.21
N THR A 62 4.09 -11.22 -5.79
CA THR A 62 4.33 -12.09 -6.96
C THR A 62 4.55 -11.29 -8.25
N SER A 63 3.93 -10.12 -8.36
CA SER A 63 4.11 -9.23 -9.52
C SER A 63 5.44 -8.50 -9.53
N GLN A 64 6.15 -8.39 -8.39
CA GLN A 64 7.33 -7.52 -8.26
C GLN A 64 7.11 -6.08 -8.81
N GLY A 65 5.87 -5.57 -8.76
CA GLY A 65 5.53 -4.28 -9.37
C GLY A 65 5.12 -4.33 -10.85
N LYS A 66 5.31 -5.46 -11.56
CA LYS A 66 4.94 -5.64 -12.97
C LYS A 66 3.52 -6.19 -13.09
N ASN A 67 2.63 -5.48 -13.77
CA ASN A 67 1.21 -5.85 -13.94
C ASN A 67 0.36 -5.78 -12.67
N ILE A 68 0.69 -4.89 -11.72
CA ILE A 68 -0.21 -4.60 -10.60
C ILE A 68 -1.43 -3.86 -11.14
N ARG A 69 -2.62 -4.45 -10.99
CA ARG A 69 -3.87 -3.75 -11.32
C ARG A 69 -3.98 -2.50 -10.45
N PRO A 70 -4.17 -1.32 -11.07
CA PRO A 70 -4.36 -0.10 -10.30
C PRO A 70 -5.60 -0.23 -9.41
N CYS A 71 -5.54 0.41 -8.25
CA CYS A 71 -6.66 0.48 -7.32
C CYS A 71 -7.12 1.94 -7.17
N HIS A 72 -8.42 2.14 -6.96
CA HIS A 72 -8.91 3.47 -6.62
C HIS A 72 -8.31 3.95 -5.31
N MET A 73 -7.90 5.22 -5.30
CA MET A 73 -7.53 5.91 -4.07
C MET A 73 -8.82 6.46 -3.45
N SER A 74 -9.08 6.14 -2.17
CA SER A 74 -10.22 6.73 -1.48
C SER A 74 -9.99 8.24 -1.27
N HIS A 75 -11.04 9.06 -1.22
CA HIS A 75 -10.91 10.51 -0.97
C HIS A 75 -10.08 10.81 0.30
N LYS A 76 -10.32 10.05 1.38
CA LYS A 76 -9.53 10.17 2.62
C LYS A 76 -8.04 9.91 2.41
N LEU A 77 -7.68 8.96 1.54
CA LEU A 77 -6.29 8.65 1.24
C LEU A 77 -5.67 9.74 0.35
N ILE A 78 -6.42 10.30 -0.60
CA ILE A 78 -5.97 11.44 -1.43
C ILE A 78 -5.64 12.64 -0.53
N GLU A 79 -6.55 13.00 0.38
CA GLU A 79 -6.34 14.07 1.36
C GLU A 79 -5.13 13.78 2.25
N SER A 80 -5.03 12.57 2.81
CA SER A 80 -3.93 12.19 3.70
C SER A 80 -2.57 12.19 3.00
N LEU A 81 -2.54 11.96 1.69
CA LEU A 81 -1.32 12.02 0.88
C LEU A 81 -0.99 13.43 0.38
N ASN A 82 -1.81 14.44 0.70
CA ASN A 82 -1.71 15.81 0.19
C ASN A 82 -1.63 15.83 -1.34
N LEU A 83 -2.47 15.02 -2.01
CA LEU A 83 -2.54 14.93 -3.47
C LEU A 83 -3.68 15.76 -4.08
N ALA A 84 -4.31 16.62 -3.26
CA ALA A 84 -5.40 17.52 -3.65
C ALA A 84 -4.86 18.84 -4.22
#